data_AF-A0A7X6UTD1-F1
#
_entry.id   AF-A0A7X6UTD1-F1
#
_cell.length_a   1.000
_cell.length_b   1.000
_cell.length_c   1.000
_cell.angle_alpha   90.00
_cell.angle_beta   90.00
_cell.angle_gamma   90.00
#
_symmetry.space_group_name_H-M   'P 1'
#
loop_
_entity.id
_entity.type
_entity.pdbx_description
1 polymer ?
#
loop_
_entity_poly.entity_id
_entity_poly.type
_entity_poly.pdbx_seq_one_letter_code
_entity_poly.pdbx_strand_id
1 'polypeptide(L)'
;LAVTPLQAMQLANRIGGRNGIGMKHALENRIIGTKSRGVYEAPGMELLGRCLQYIYQATLDRRATQLFEQLSRLVADQIYDGRYFDPATRAALAAIEELTRSASGTIQVGLFKGNIHFQRLTDCPASLYHAADSSMEKSSGLNPASSQGFVEIQSVEARSLARAKQIQM
;
A
#
# COMPACT_ATOMS: atom_id res chain seq x y z
N LEU A 1 -16.03 -7.71 -19.02
CA LEU A 1 -17.33 -7.07 -18.76
C LEU A 1 -17.12 -6.02 -17.68
N ALA A 2 -17.56 -4.78 -17.91
CA ALA A 2 -17.57 -3.77 -16.85
C ALA A 2 -18.60 -4.16 -15.79
N VAL A 3 -18.30 -3.91 -14.51
CA VAL A 3 -19.18 -4.19 -13.37
C VAL A 3 -19.32 -2.93 -12.52
N THR A 4 -20.46 -2.74 -11.88
CA THR A 4 -20.63 -1.68 -10.88
C THR A 4 -19.83 -1.99 -9.61
N PRO A 5 -19.54 -1.01 -8.73
CA PRO A 5 -18.84 -1.27 -7.46
C PRO A 5 -19.52 -2.32 -6.59
N LEU A 6 -20.87 -2.32 -6.55
CA LEU A 6 -21.63 -3.33 -5.81
C LEU A 6 -21.44 -4.74 -6.40
N GLN A 7 -21.54 -4.86 -7.73
CA GLN A 7 -21.33 -6.14 -8.42
C GLN A 7 -19.90 -6.65 -8.23
N ALA A 8 -18.90 -5.75 -8.30
CA ALA A 8 -17.50 -6.07 -8.05
C ALA A 8 -17.32 -6.64 -6.63
N MET A 9 -17.89 -5.97 -5.61
CA MET A 9 -17.82 -6.45 -4.23
C MET A 9 -18.52 -7.81 -4.04
N GLN A 10 -19.70 -8.01 -4.62
CA GLN A 10 -20.43 -9.28 -4.54
C GLN A 10 -19.67 -10.44 -5.21
N LEU A 11 -19.08 -10.19 -6.38
CA LEU A 11 -18.24 -11.16 -7.08
C LEU A 11 -16.99 -11.48 -6.27
N ALA A 12 -16.31 -10.45 -5.75
CA ALA A 12 -15.11 -10.61 -4.93
C ALA A 12 -15.41 -11.37 -3.63
N ASN A 13 -16.54 -11.11 -2.97
CA ASN A 13 -16.99 -11.87 -1.82
C ASN A 13 -17.19 -13.35 -2.15
N ARG A 14 -17.87 -13.66 -3.26
CA ARG A 14 -18.11 -15.04 -3.70
C ARG A 14 -16.81 -15.77 -4.02
N ILE A 15 -15.92 -15.14 -4.79
CA ILE A 15 -14.66 -15.72 -5.26
C ILE A 15 -13.67 -15.86 -4.09
N GLY A 16 -13.48 -14.81 -3.31
CA GLY A 16 -12.59 -14.80 -2.14
C GLY A 16 -13.09 -15.74 -1.05
N GLY A 17 -14.39 -15.73 -0.75
CA GLY A 17 -15.00 -16.59 0.28
C GLY A 17 -14.81 -18.08 -0.02
N ARG A 18 -15.01 -18.51 -1.27
CA ARG A 18 -14.77 -19.92 -1.68
C ARG A 18 -13.32 -20.37 -1.45
N ASN A 19 -12.38 -19.44 -1.39
CA ASN A 19 -10.96 -19.71 -1.18
C ASN A 19 -10.49 -19.43 0.26
N GLY A 20 -11.38 -19.08 1.19
CA GLY A 20 -11.03 -18.79 2.58
C GLY A 20 -10.31 -17.45 2.79
N ILE A 21 -10.46 -16.50 1.85
CA ILE A 21 -9.82 -15.18 1.96
C ILE A 21 -10.52 -14.33 3.03
N GLY A 22 -9.73 -13.57 3.81
CA GLY A 22 -10.25 -12.47 4.63
C GLY A 22 -10.87 -12.87 5.97
N MET A 23 -10.61 -14.08 6.47
CA MET A 23 -10.95 -14.47 7.84
C MET A 23 -9.89 -13.94 8.82
N LYS A 24 -10.31 -13.17 9.83
CA LYS A 24 -9.42 -12.59 10.85
C LYS A 24 -9.97 -12.83 12.25
N HIS A 25 -9.10 -13.27 13.15
CA HIS A 25 -9.33 -13.26 14.60
C HIS A 25 -8.65 -12.03 15.19
N ALA A 26 -9.41 -11.11 15.77
CA ALA A 26 -8.87 -9.87 16.33
C ALA A 26 -9.10 -9.80 17.84
N LEU A 27 -8.08 -9.29 18.55
CA LEU A 27 -8.20 -8.71 19.88
C LEU A 27 -7.94 -7.21 19.71
N GLU A 28 -8.98 -6.39 19.75
CA GLU A 28 -8.95 -4.98 19.37
C GLU A 28 -9.09 -4.05 20.58
N ASN A 29 -8.55 -2.83 20.46
CA ASN A 29 -8.76 -1.76 21.43
C ASN A 29 -10.00 -0.96 21.03
N ARG A 30 -10.96 -0.82 21.94
CA ARG A 30 -12.15 0.00 21.74
C ARG A 30 -11.88 1.44 22.12
N ILE A 31 -12.60 2.37 21.49
CA ILE A 31 -12.54 3.80 21.81
C ILE A 31 -12.80 4.10 23.29
N ILE A 32 -13.61 3.28 23.95
CA ILE A 32 -13.92 3.38 25.39
C ILE A 32 -12.82 2.82 26.31
N GLY A 33 -11.65 2.49 25.78
CA GLY A 33 -10.49 2.01 26.55
C GLY A 33 -10.51 0.52 26.94
N THR A 34 -11.51 -0.24 26.48
CA THR A 34 -11.61 -1.69 26.76
C THR A 34 -11.13 -2.53 25.58
N LYS A 35 -10.85 -3.82 25.82
CA LYS A 35 -10.53 -4.77 24.74
C LYS A 35 -11.75 -5.59 24.34
N SER A 36 -11.82 -5.97 23.07
CA SER A 36 -12.83 -6.88 22.52
C SER A 36 -12.17 -7.97 21.69
N ARG A 37 -12.75 -9.17 21.68
CA ARG A 37 -12.33 -10.26 20.81
C ARG A 37 -13.43 -10.54 19.79
N GLY A 38 -13.07 -10.57 18.51
CA GLY A 38 -13.99 -10.81 17.41
C GLY A 38 -13.41 -11.72 16.34
N VAL A 39 -14.30 -12.34 15.56
CA VAL A 39 -13.97 -13.03 14.32
C VAL A 39 -14.70 -12.33 13.20
N TYR A 40 -13.97 -11.98 12.13
CA TYR A 40 -14.49 -11.22 11.00
C TYR A 40 -14.19 -11.96 9.70
N GLU A 41 -15.11 -11.86 8.75
CA GLU A 41 -14.96 -12.37 7.40
C GLU A 41 -15.19 -11.23 6.42
N ALA A 42 -14.15 -10.84 5.69
CA ALA A 42 -14.21 -9.76 4.71
C ALA A 42 -13.51 -10.14 3.39
N PRO A 43 -13.95 -11.22 2.72
CA PRO A 43 -13.26 -11.77 1.55
C PRO A 43 -13.12 -10.78 0.39
N GLY A 44 -14.19 -10.05 0.06
CA GLY A 44 -14.17 -9.09 -1.04
C GLY A 44 -13.29 -7.88 -0.76
N MET A 45 -13.34 -7.36 0.48
CA MET A 45 -12.48 -6.23 0.87
C MET A 45 -11.00 -6.61 0.86
N GLU A 46 -10.64 -7.78 1.42
CA GLU A 46 -9.25 -8.24 1.42
C GLU A 46 -8.75 -8.52 -0.01
N LEU A 47 -9.58 -9.15 -0.86
CA LEU A 47 -9.23 -9.41 -2.26
C LEU A 47 -9.02 -8.12 -3.06
N LEU A 48 -10.01 -7.23 -3.07
CA LEU A 48 -9.94 -5.98 -3.83
C LEU A 48 -8.85 -5.05 -3.29
N GLY A 49 -8.73 -4.95 -1.96
CA GLY A 49 -7.70 -4.16 -1.30
C GLY A 49 -6.29 -4.62 -1.66
N ARG A 50 -6.05 -5.94 -1.68
CA ARG A 50 -4.76 -6.50 -2.09
C ARG A 50 -4.45 -6.21 -3.57
N CYS A 51 -5.43 -6.37 -4.46
CA CYS A 51 -5.25 -6.04 -5.87
C CYS A 51 -4.93 -4.55 -6.07
N LEU A 52 -5.61 -3.67 -5.33
CA LEU A 52 -5.36 -2.23 -5.38
C LEU A 52 -3.95 -1.87 -4.91
N GLN A 53 -3.45 -2.53 -3.85
CA GLN A 53 -2.07 -2.38 -3.39
C GLN A 53 -1.04 -2.74 -4.48
N TYR A 54 -1.29 -3.76 -5.31
CA TYR A 54 -0.38 -4.08 -6.42
C TYR A 54 -0.35 -2.99 -7.49
N ILE A 55 -1.47 -2.33 -7.75
CA ILE A 55 -1.50 -1.16 -8.65
C ILE A 55 -0.69 -0.02 -8.03
N TYR A 56 -0.91 0.28 -6.76
CA TYR A 56 -0.19 1.36 -6.06
C TYR A 56 1.32 1.14 -6.03
N GLN A 57 1.80 -0.10 -5.88
CA GLN A 57 3.23 -0.42 -5.97
C GLN A 57 3.85 -0.05 -7.32
N ALA A 58 3.07 -0.10 -8.40
CA ALA A 58 3.55 0.27 -9.73
C ALA A 58 3.41 1.77 -10.01
N THR A 59 2.42 2.45 -9.42
CA THR A 59 2.05 3.83 -9.80
C THR A 59 2.49 4.90 -8.81
N LEU A 60 2.75 4.56 -7.54
CA LEU A 60 3.18 5.53 -6.54
C LEU A 60 4.70 5.53 -6.40
N ASP A 61 5.29 6.72 -6.37
CA ASP A 61 6.70 6.85 -6.00
C ASP A 61 6.89 6.61 -4.49
N ARG A 62 8.16 6.56 -4.05
CA ARG A 62 8.50 6.30 -2.65
C ARG A 62 7.85 7.27 -1.67
N ARG A 63 7.85 8.58 -1.97
CA ARG A 63 7.33 9.62 -1.06
C ARG A 63 5.80 9.59 -1.03
N ALA A 64 5.16 9.45 -2.19
CA ALA A 64 3.71 9.28 -2.28
C ALA A 64 3.23 8.03 -1.52
N THR A 65 3.94 6.91 -1.64
CA THR A 65 3.63 5.66 -0.92
C THR A 65 3.67 5.88 0.59
N GLN A 66 4.73 6.52 1.11
CA GLN A 66 4.85 6.80 2.54
C GLN A 66 3.73 7.71 3.06
N LEU A 67 3.39 8.76 2.31
CA LEU A 67 2.31 9.67 2.69
C LEU A 67 0.94 8.97 2.63
N PHE A 68 0.67 8.20 1.59
CA PHE A 68 -0.56 7.40 1.46
C PHE A 68 -0.74 6.47 2.66
N GLU A 69 0.31 5.76 3.08
CA GLU A 69 0.23 4.86 4.23
C GLU A 69 -0.06 5.57 5.55
N GLN A 70 0.46 6.78 5.74
CA GLN A 70 0.18 7.58 6.94
C GLN A 70 -1.28 8.06 6.95
N LEU A 71 -1.74 8.61 5.82
CA LEU A 71 -3.11 9.11 5.67
C LEU A 71 -4.13 7.97 5.73
N SER A 72 -3.85 6.82 5.11
CA SER A 72 -4.72 5.66 5.14
C SER A 72 -4.91 5.12 6.56
N ARG A 73 -3.86 5.16 7.40
CA ARG A 73 -3.96 4.79 8.82
C ARG A 73 -4.81 5.81 9.59
N LEU A 74 -4.54 7.10 9.42
CA LEU A 74 -5.35 8.17 10.02
C LEU A 74 -6.84 8.00 9.68
N VAL A 75 -7.18 7.77 8.41
CA VAL A 75 -8.56 7.57 7.98
C VAL A 75 -9.17 6.32 8.61
N ALA A 76 -8.43 5.22 8.70
CA ALA A 76 -8.91 3.99 9.34
C ALA A 76 -9.25 4.22 10.82
N ASP A 77 -8.37 4.88 11.56
CA ASP A 77 -8.57 5.20 12.98
C ASP A 77 -9.77 6.14 13.17
N GLN A 78 -9.89 7.19 12.35
CA GLN A 78 -11.02 8.12 12.40
C GLN A 78 -12.35 7.44 12.09
N ILE A 79 -12.39 6.51 11.12
CA ILE A 79 -13.59 5.72 10.82
C ILE A 79 -13.96 4.83 12.01
N TYR A 80 -12.98 4.16 12.62
CA TYR A 80 -13.21 3.34 13.82
C TYR A 80 -13.81 4.17 14.96
N ASP A 81 -13.35 5.41 15.11
CA ASP A 81 -13.81 6.35 16.13
C ASP A 81 -15.14 7.06 15.79
N GLY A 82 -15.74 6.78 14.62
CA GLY A 82 -17.00 7.41 14.18
C GLY A 82 -16.85 8.86 13.69
N ARG A 83 -15.64 9.27 13.32
CA ARG A 83 -15.24 10.65 12.98
C ARG A 83 -15.05 10.85 11.48
N TYR A 84 -15.89 10.22 10.67
CA TYR A 84 -15.77 10.25 9.21
C TYR A 84 -15.85 11.68 8.62
N PHE A 85 -16.69 12.54 9.21
CA PHE A 85 -16.96 13.88 8.70
C PHE A 85 -16.04 14.96 9.28
N ASP A 86 -15.13 14.61 10.20
CA ASP A 86 -14.20 15.56 10.80
C ASP A 86 -13.30 16.20 9.73
N PRO A 87 -12.88 17.48 9.91
CA PRO A 87 -12.03 18.18 8.94
C PRO A 87 -10.74 17.42 8.63
N ALA A 88 -10.12 16.79 9.64
CA ALA A 88 -8.90 15.99 9.46
C ALA A 88 -9.13 14.78 8.55
N THR A 89 -10.23 14.05 8.76
CA THR A 89 -10.60 12.88 7.96
C THR A 89 -10.89 13.27 6.51
N ARG A 90 -11.66 14.35 6.30
CA ARG A 90 -11.96 14.86 4.96
C ARG A 90 -10.71 15.33 4.22
N ALA A 91 -9.79 16.02 4.90
CA ALA A 91 -8.53 16.45 4.32
C ALA A 91 -7.65 15.25 3.92
N ALA A 92 -7.58 14.23 4.77
CA ALA A 92 -6.82 13.01 4.49
C ALA A 92 -7.42 12.24 3.29
N LEU A 93 -8.75 12.12 3.21
CA LEU A 93 -9.43 11.49 2.07
C LEU A 93 -9.16 12.23 0.76
N ALA A 94 -9.23 13.56 0.75
CA ALA A 94 -8.93 14.37 -0.44
C ALA A 94 -7.46 14.21 -0.90
N ALA A 95 -6.53 14.16 0.06
CA ALA A 95 -5.13 13.92 -0.25
C ALA A 95 -4.89 12.50 -0.79
N ILE A 96 -5.57 11.48 -0.25
CA ILE A 96 -5.52 10.11 -0.79
C ILE A 96 -6.03 10.09 -2.24
N GLU A 97 -7.15 10.75 -2.51
CA GLU A 97 -7.71 10.84 -3.87
C GLU A 97 -6.72 11.46 -4.86
N GLU A 98 -6.04 12.54 -4.47
CA GLU A 98 -4.97 13.16 -5.27
C GLU A 98 -3.82 12.16 -5.53
N LEU A 99 -3.30 11.52 -4.47
CA LEU A 99 -2.18 10.58 -4.57
C LEU A 99 -2.51 9.41 -5.49
N THR A 100 -3.75 8.93 -5.48
CA THR A 100 -4.17 7.73 -6.22
C THR A 100 -4.84 8.02 -7.56
N ARG A 101 -4.94 9.29 -7.99
CA ARG A 101 -5.70 9.69 -9.20
C ARG A 101 -5.30 8.91 -10.46
N SER A 102 -4.01 8.64 -10.62
CA SER A 102 -3.47 7.96 -11.80
C SER A 102 -3.43 6.43 -11.66
N ALA A 103 -3.81 5.89 -10.50
CA ALA A 103 -3.72 4.45 -10.21
C ALA A 103 -4.80 3.67 -10.97
N SER A 104 -4.40 3.07 -12.08
CA SER A 104 -5.27 2.25 -12.92
C SER A 104 -4.49 1.08 -13.52
N GLY A 105 -5.14 -0.07 -13.69
CA GLY A 105 -4.55 -1.26 -14.28
C GLY A 105 -5.40 -2.51 -14.11
N THR A 106 -4.97 -3.58 -14.77
CA THR A 106 -5.58 -4.91 -14.71
C THR A 106 -4.69 -5.85 -13.91
N ILE A 107 -5.19 -6.35 -12.78
CA ILE A 107 -4.48 -7.30 -11.92
C ILE A 107 -5.01 -8.72 -12.12
N GLN A 108 -4.11 -9.66 -12.33
CA GLN A 108 -4.37 -11.09 -12.29
C GLN A 108 -3.76 -11.68 -11.01
N VAL A 109 -4.59 -12.42 -10.25
CA VAL A 109 -4.19 -13.11 -9.03
C VAL A 109 -4.67 -14.56 -9.02
N GLY A 110 -3.87 -15.44 -8.42
CA GLY A 110 -4.28 -16.79 -8.03
C GLY A 110 -4.72 -16.81 -6.58
N LEU A 111 -5.81 -17.50 -6.27
CA LEU A 111 -6.31 -17.66 -4.89
C LEU A 111 -6.16 -19.10 -4.44
N PHE A 112 -5.57 -19.31 -3.26
CA PHE A 112 -5.39 -20.65 -2.71
C PHE A 112 -5.35 -20.66 -1.18
N LYS A 113 -6.29 -21.39 -0.56
CA LYS A 113 -6.32 -21.68 0.89
C LYS A 113 -6.00 -20.46 1.78
N GLY A 114 -6.74 -19.37 1.59
CA GLY A 114 -6.57 -18.13 2.35
C GLY A 114 -5.54 -17.15 1.79
N ASN A 115 -4.81 -17.51 0.72
CA ASN A 115 -3.75 -16.70 0.14
C ASN A 115 -4.14 -16.08 -1.20
N ILE A 116 -3.61 -14.88 -1.44
CA ILE A 116 -3.70 -14.14 -2.71
C ILE A 116 -2.29 -14.08 -3.29
N HIS A 117 -2.10 -14.66 -4.46
CA HIS A 117 -0.83 -14.70 -5.17
C HIS A 117 -0.88 -13.81 -6.39
N PHE A 118 -0.02 -12.79 -6.44
CA PHE A 118 0.17 -11.98 -7.65
C PHE A 118 0.62 -12.85 -8.83
N GLN A 119 0.00 -12.67 -9.99
CA GLN A 119 0.42 -13.33 -11.22
C GLN A 119 0.87 -12.31 -12.26
N ARG A 120 0.10 -11.24 -12.46
CA ARG A 120 0.38 -10.27 -13.52
C ARG A 120 -0.30 -8.92 -13.25
N LEU A 121 0.36 -7.84 -13.70
CA LEU A 121 -0.22 -6.52 -13.91
C LEU A 121 -0.13 -6.18 -15.41
N THR A 122 -1.24 -5.80 -16.02
CA THR A 122 -1.30 -5.27 -17.40
C THR A 122 -2.05 -3.95 -17.42
N ASP A 123 -1.99 -3.25 -18.56
CA ASP A 123 -2.80 -2.05 -18.82
C ASP A 123 -2.64 -0.95 -17.76
N CYS A 124 -1.42 -0.79 -17.24
CA CYS A 124 -1.07 0.18 -16.22
C CYS A 124 -0.29 1.35 -16.84
N PRO A 125 -0.97 2.37 -17.39
CA PRO A 125 -0.31 3.46 -18.13
C PRO A 125 0.56 4.35 -17.25
N ALA A 126 0.21 4.47 -15.97
CA ALA A 126 0.93 5.27 -14.98
C ALA A 126 2.03 4.48 -14.24
N SER A 127 2.41 3.30 -14.73
CA SER A 127 3.49 2.52 -14.13
C SER A 127 4.80 3.31 -14.19
N LEU A 128 5.43 3.49 -13.03
CA LEU A 128 6.75 4.10 -12.88
C LEU A 128 7.89 3.09 -13.17
N TYR A 129 7.56 1.81 -13.33
CA TYR A 129 8.53 0.78 -13.65
C TYR A 129 8.88 0.79 -15.15
N HIS A 130 10.17 1.02 -15.43
CA HIS A 130 10.76 0.90 -16.76
C HIS A 130 11.89 -0.15 -16.73
N ALA A 131 11.68 -1.26 -17.45
CA ALA A 131 12.61 -2.40 -17.43
C ALA A 131 14.03 -2.05 -17.91
N ALA A 132 14.14 -1.16 -18.91
CA ALA A 132 15.42 -0.71 -19.45
C ALA A 132 16.28 0.04 -18.42
N ASP A 133 15.66 0.78 -17.51
CA ASP A 133 16.37 1.62 -16.53
C ASP A 133 16.71 0.86 -15.24
N SER A 134 16.06 -0.29 -15.01
CA SER A 134 16.11 -1.04 -13.75
C SER A 134 16.75 -2.42 -13.86
N SER A 135 17.24 -2.80 -15.06
CA SER A 135 17.92 -4.08 -15.27
C SER A 135 19.24 -4.17 -14.49
N MET A 136 19.47 -5.27 -13.79
CA MET A 136 20.76 -5.55 -13.14
C MET A 136 21.84 -6.03 -14.12
N GLU A 137 21.46 -6.40 -15.35
CA GLU A 137 22.40 -6.87 -16.37
C GLU A 137 22.90 -5.70 -17.23
N LYS A 138 21.96 -5.02 -17.90
CA LYS A 138 22.23 -3.89 -18.78
C LYS A 138 21.18 -2.81 -18.57
N SER A 139 21.51 -1.84 -17.72
CA SER A 139 20.67 -0.67 -17.45
C SER A 139 21.08 0.52 -18.32
N SER A 140 20.09 1.20 -18.89
CA SER A 140 20.20 2.54 -19.49
C SER A 140 19.86 3.66 -18.51
N GLY A 141 19.60 3.33 -17.25
CA GLY A 141 19.13 4.25 -16.22
C GLY A 141 20.26 5.07 -15.59
N LEU A 142 20.27 5.14 -14.27
CA LEU A 142 21.21 5.98 -13.52
C LEU A 142 22.68 5.61 -13.82
N ASN A 143 23.52 6.61 -14.09
CA ASN A 143 24.97 6.44 -14.14
C ASN A 143 25.49 5.95 -12.77
N PRO A 144 26.09 4.74 -12.68
CA PRO A 144 26.54 4.19 -11.40
C PRO A 144 27.55 5.08 -10.66
N ALA A 145 28.35 5.88 -11.38
CA ALA A 145 29.32 6.80 -10.78
C ALA A 145 28.66 7.87 -9.89
N SER A 146 27.42 8.28 -10.21
CA SER A 146 26.68 9.26 -9.42
C SER A 146 26.34 8.76 -8.01
N SER A 147 26.25 7.43 -7.82
CA SER A 147 25.95 6.83 -6.52
C SER A 147 27.03 7.11 -5.48
N GLN A 148 28.29 7.30 -5.90
CA GLN A 148 29.38 7.59 -4.97
C GLN A 148 29.17 8.93 -4.26
N GLY A 149 28.90 10.00 -5.02
CA GLY A 149 28.64 11.32 -4.45
C GLY A 149 27.38 11.33 -3.57
N PHE A 150 26.34 10.57 -3.94
CA PHE A 150 25.15 10.43 -3.12
C PHE A 150 25.45 9.76 -1.76
N VAL A 151 26.22 8.67 -1.76
CA VAL A 151 26.63 7.99 -0.52
C VAL A 151 27.52 8.89 0.34
N GLU A 152 28.43 9.65 -0.27
CA GLU A 152 29.27 10.61 0.44
C GLU A 152 28.43 11.64 1.19
N ILE A 153 27.45 12.25 0.52
CA ILE A 153 26.49 13.19 1.12
C ILE A 153 25.72 12.52 2.26
N GLN A 154 25.12 11.36 2.02
CA GLN A 154 24.33 10.62 3.03
C GLN A 154 25.18 10.23 4.25
N SER A 155 26.49 10.02 4.09
CA SER A 155 27.38 9.63 5.17
C SER A 155 27.75 10.75 6.15
N VAL A 156 27.56 12.02 5.76
CA VAL A 156 28.03 13.19 6.54
C VAL A 156 27.40 13.23 7.93
N GLU A 157 26.09 13.02 8.01
CA GLU A 157 25.34 13.03 9.28
C GLU A 157 25.77 11.86 10.17
N ALA A 158 25.80 10.63 9.64
CA ALA A 158 26.20 9.44 10.37
C ALA A 158 27.63 9.55 10.95
N ARG A 159 28.58 10.09 10.16
CA ARG A 159 29.95 10.34 10.62
C ARG A 159 30.00 11.38 11.74
N SER A 160 29.16 12.39 11.69
CA SER A 160 29.08 13.43 12.72
C SER A 160 28.53 12.87 14.04
N LEU A 161 27.47 12.05 13.97
CA LEU A 161 26.91 11.34 15.13
C LEU A 161 27.94 10.41 15.79
N ALA A 162 28.71 9.67 15.00
CA ALA A 162 29.78 8.80 15.50
C ALA A 162 30.89 9.61 16.20
N ARG A 163 31.33 10.73 15.59
CA ARG A 163 32.32 11.64 16.21
C ARG A 163 31.82 12.24 17.53
N ALA A 164 30.53 12.56 17.60
CA ALA A 164 29.86 13.06 18.80
C ALA A 164 29.56 11.96 19.85
N LYS A 165 29.90 10.69 19.56
CA LYS A 165 29.61 9.52 20.41
C LYS A 165 28.12 9.34 20.72
N GLN A 166 27.23 9.78 19.81
CA GLN A 166 25.78 9.59 19.94
C GLN A 166 25.32 8.22 19.44
N ILE A 167 26.18 7.52 18.70
CA ILE A 167 25.99 6.15 18.24
C ILE A 167 27.25 5.34 18.56
N GLN A 168 27.07 4.12 19.08
CA GLN A 168 28.15 3.16 19.32
C GLN A 168 28.22 2.21 18.13
N MET A 169 29.46 1.95 17.65
CA MET A 169 29.74 0.91 16.66
C MET A 169 29.64 -0.48 17.27
#